data_AF-A0A7W5QD09-F1
#
_entry.id   AF-A0A7W5QD09-F1
#
_cell.length_a   1.000
_cell.length_b   1.000
_cell.length_c   1.000
_cell.angle_alpha   90.00
_cell.angle_beta   90.00
_cell.angle_gamma   90.00
#
_symmetry.space_group_name_H-M   'P 1'
#
loop_
_entity.id
_entity.type
_entity.pdbx_description
1 polymer ?
#
loop_
_entity_poly.entity_id
_entity_poly.type
_entity_poly.pdbx_seq_one_letter_code
_entity_poly.pdbx_strand_id
1 'polypeptide(L)'
;MRQAAAVQVSGLETVLSRAREDSVEFPYLLANHAPMVLIALDRLGASPERLEQWYEQYRASNGLPPMPPPVAPIARAAWIDALGDRTREADYRAFFIAETRRLGINAVIRTYLPAMVNGLAGSATHPLMRLAYGVLKKDDDEVGTALGYWAACYLPLPPATGRASDTDDPGRVLADVGNIEGIRSYEPETDLLWHNIRAVAALPGFRPVIDRLAFKADTPRRMAATSLALFAGTMDFSALHSVTGLHWLRLVSPHLQDAEPFYRAFWQVIAALVPKIGFPALPTAEALEDMRDRQAPVWQEIKQAAIASDDEHDISLVFSALQEEEVWKDPLYRVVAARRVGLIA
;
A
#
# COMPACT_ATOMS: atom_id res chain seq x y z
N MET A 1 45.35 19.76 8.67
CA MET A 1 43.89 19.87 8.87
C MET A 1 43.21 19.24 7.65
N ARG A 2 42.60 18.06 7.81
CA ARG A 2 41.81 17.44 6.74
C ARG A 2 40.45 18.15 6.71
N GLN A 3 40.13 18.80 5.60
CA GLN A 3 38.79 19.31 5.32
C GLN A 3 37.82 18.12 5.39
N ALA A 4 36.85 18.21 6.30
CA ALA A 4 35.72 17.29 6.30
C ALA A 4 35.01 17.46 4.95
N ALA A 5 34.93 16.38 4.17
CA ALA A 5 34.08 16.34 3.00
C ALA A 5 32.65 16.62 3.49
N ALA A 6 32.06 17.72 3.03
CA ALA A 6 30.65 17.98 3.24
C ALA A 6 29.89 16.79 2.65
N VAL A 7 29.15 16.08 3.50
CA VAL A 7 28.22 15.04 3.03
C VAL A 7 27.24 15.77 2.12
N GLN A 8 27.35 15.54 0.81
CA GLN A 8 26.31 15.92 -0.13
C GLN A 8 25.07 15.10 0.25
N VAL A 9 24.19 15.71 1.02
CA VAL A 9 22.85 15.20 1.26
C VAL A 9 22.23 15.02 -0.12
N SER A 10 21.84 13.79 -0.47
CA SER A 10 21.28 13.51 -1.78
C SER A 10 20.05 14.39 -2.03
N GLY A 11 19.75 14.70 -3.29
CA GLY A 11 18.53 15.48 -3.62
C GLY A 11 17.27 14.89 -3.00
N LEU A 12 17.19 13.56 -2.94
CA LEU A 12 16.10 12.83 -2.30
C LEU A 12 15.98 13.12 -0.79
N GLU A 13 17.08 13.10 -0.03
CA GLU A 13 17.01 13.32 1.43
C GLU A 13 16.48 14.71 1.77
N THR A 14 16.88 15.73 1.00
CA THR A 14 16.43 17.12 1.20
C THR A 14 14.94 17.29 0.96
N VAL A 15 14.39 16.68 -0.10
CA VAL A 15 12.96 16.76 -0.39
C VAL A 15 12.14 15.88 0.57
N LEU A 16 12.65 14.70 0.95
CA LEU A 16 12.00 13.83 1.93
C LEU A 16 11.91 14.47 3.32
N SER A 17 12.95 15.20 3.77
CA SER A 17 12.89 15.86 5.07
C SER A 17 11.75 16.88 5.14
N ARG A 18 11.50 17.60 4.05
CA ARG A 18 10.36 18.54 3.94
C ARG A 18 9.02 17.80 3.84
N ALA A 19 8.94 16.76 3.01
CA ALA A 19 7.72 15.96 2.86
C ALA A 19 7.28 15.28 4.17
N ARG A 20 8.21 15.06 5.11
CA ARG A 20 7.91 14.54 6.46
C ARG A 20 7.25 15.56 7.37
N GLU A 21 7.34 16.86 7.11
CA GLU A 21 6.73 17.89 7.95
C GLU A 21 5.21 17.99 7.72
N ASP A 22 4.75 17.60 6.53
CA ASP A 22 3.33 17.55 6.19
C ASP A 22 2.62 16.35 6.87
N SER A 23 1.30 16.46 7.04
CA SER A 23 0.47 15.39 7.60
C SER A 23 0.41 14.17 6.67
N VAL A 24 0.18 12.99 7.27
CA VAL A 24 -0.02 11.70 6.56
C VAL A 24 -1.32 11.66 5.73
N GLU A 25 -2.28 12.53 6.02
CA GLU A 25 -3.51 12.74 5.26
C GLU A 25 -3.71 14.24 5.01
N PHE A 26 -4.36 14.62 3.91
CA PHE A 26 -4.76 16.00 3.62
C PHE A 26 -6.29 16.13 3.60
N PRO A 27 -6.88 17.33 3.42
CA PRO A 27 -8.32 17.53 3.53
C PRO A 27 -9.15 16.46 2.80
N TYR A 28 -10.29 16.10 3.40
CA TYR A 28 -11.12 14.94 3.01
C TYR A 28 -10.50 13.57 3.28
N LEU A 29 -9.48 13.47 4.14
CA LEU A 29 -8.86 12.20 4.56
C LEU A 29 -8.26 11.42 3.37
N LEU A 30 -7.70 12.16 2.42
CA LEU A 30 -6.94 11.63 1.31
C LEU A 30 -5.50 11.38 1.77
N ALA A 31 -4.90 10.27 1.34
CA ALA A 31 -3.55 9.91 1.76
C ALA A 31 -2.50 10.82 1.12
N ASN A 32 -1.59 11.34 1.94
CA ASN A 32 -0.41 12.04 1.43
C ASN A 32 0.60 11.03 0.88
N HIS A 33 0.80 11.05 -0.43
CA HIS A 33 1.67 10.11 -1.14
C HIS A 33 3.14 10.52 -1.18
N ALA A 34 3.45 11.78 -0.88
CA ALA A 34 4.70 12.41 -1.28
C ALA A 34 5.96 11.65 -0.84
N PRO A 35 6.12 11.26 0.45
CA PRO A 35 7.32 10.55 0.89
C PRO A 35 7.52 9.23 0.13
N MET A 36 6.42 8.53 -0.16
CA MET A 36 6.49 7.25 -0.84
C MET A 36 6.79 7.41 -2.33
N VAL A 37 6.12 8.35 -3.00
CA VAL A 37 6.31 8.59 -4.43
C VAL A 37 7.70 9.15 -4.73
N LEU A 38 8.25 9.99 -3.85
CA LEU A 38 9.63 10.48 -3.99
C LEU A 38 10.65 9.34 -3.95
N ILE A 39 10.46 8.36 -3.05
CA ILE A 39 11.31 7.15 -3.00
C ILE A 39 11.14 6.35 -4.30
N ALA A 40 9.91 6.18 -4.79
CA ALA A 40 9.67 5.45 -6.04
C ALA A 40 10.30 6.16 -7.26
N LEU A 41 10.15 7.48 -7.38
CA LEU A 41 10.78 8.28 -8.44
C LEU A 41 12.31 8.16 -8.43
N ASP A 42 12.94 8.28 -7.27
CA ASP A 42 14.39 8.10 -7.13
C ASP A 42 14.82 6.70 -7.57
N ARG A 43 14.09 5.65 -7.18
CA ARG A 43 14.35 4.26 -7.60
C ARG A 43 14.12 4.03 -9.09
N LEU A 44 13.21 4.78 -9.72
CA LEU A 44 13.04 4.79 -11.17
C LEU A 44 14.17 5.57 -11.86
N GLY A 45 14.94 6.40 -11.14
CA GLY A 45 16.07 7.16 -11.65
C GLY A 45 15.73 8.60 -12.05
N ALA A 46 14.72 9.20 -11.40
CA ALA A 46 14.44 10.63 -11.52
C ALA A 46 15.65 11.47 -11.06
N SER A 47 15.86 12.62 -11.69
CA SER A 47 16.89 13.55 -11.23
C SER A 47 16.45 14.31 -9.97
N PRO A 48 17.38 14.85 -9.16
CA PRO A 48 17.05 15.72 -8.03
C PRO A 48 16.08 16.85 -8.39
N GLU A 49 16.23 17.46 -9.56
CA GLU A 49 15.38 18.55 -10.04
C GLU A 49 13.95 18.08 -10.30
N ARG A 50 13.79 16.86 -10.84
CA ARG A 50 12.46 16.28 -11.06
C ARG A 50 11.78 15.90 -9.73
N LEU A 51 12.54 15.39 -8.75
CA LEU A 51 12.01 15.12 -7.41
C LEU A 51 11.48 16.40 -6.75
N GLU A 52 12.28 17.47 -6.82
CA GLU A 52 11.91 18.80 -6.32
C GLU A 52 10.65 19.32 -7.01
N GLN A 53 10.64 19.30 -8.35
CA GLN A 53 9.51 19.78 -9.15
C GLN A 53 8.22 19.01 -8.83
N TRP A 54 8.28 17.68 -8.79
CA TRP A 54 7.12 16.85 -8.50
C TRP A 54 6.57 17.14 -7.10
N TYR A 55 7.45 17.25 -6.09
CA TYR A 55 7.05 17.55 -4.72
C TYR A 55 6.35 18.90 -4.58
N GLU A 56 6.95 19.96 -5.12
CA GLU A 56 6.37 21.31 -5.01
C GLU A 56 5.01 21.39 -5.72
N GLN A 57 4.87 20.74 -6.87
CA GLN A 57 3.59 20.64 -7.58
C GLN A 57 2.56 19.83 -6.79
N TYR A 58 2.92 18.63 -6.33
CA TYR A 58 2.03 17.76 -5.53
C TYR A 58 1.55 18.48 -4.27
N ARG A 59 2.47 19.16 -3.58
CA ARG A 59 2.20 19.92 -2.35
C ARG A 59 1.23 21.07 -2.61
N ALA A 60 1.46 21.84 -3.68
CA ALA A 60 0.61 22.97 -4.05
C ALA A 60 -0.79 22.52 -4.52
N SER A 61 -0.86 21.51 -5.38
CA SER A 61 -2.12 21.00 -5.94
C SER A 61 -3.03 20.35 -4.90
N ASN A 62 -2.46 19.64 -3.93
CA ASN A 62 -3.23 18.96 -2.88
C ASN A 62 -3.42 19.80 -1.61
N GLY A 63 -2.76 20.95 -1.50
CA GLY A 63 -2.85 21.84 -0.34
C GLY A 63 -2.46 21.13 0.96
N LEU A 64 -1.30 20.46 0.96
CA LEU A 64 -0.89 19.63 2.09
C LEU A 64 -0.79 20.45 3.38
N PRO A 65 -1.52 20.05 4.44
CA PRO A 65 -1.44 20.73 5.72
C PRO A 65 -0.19 20.27 6.48
N PRO A 66 0.35 21.12 7.37
CA PRO A 66 1.34 20.65 8.33
C PRO A 66 0.74 19.54 9.20
N MET A 67 1.61 18.71 9.78
CA MET A 67 1.20 17.75 10.80
C MET A 67 0.41 18.44 11.94
N PRO A 68 -0.68 17.83 12.45
CA PRO A 68 -1.43 18.40 13.58
C PRO A 68 -0.56 18.52 14.84
N PRO A 69 -0.86 19.45 15.76
CA PRO A 69 -0.12 19.56 17.01
C PRO A 69 -0.29 18.29 17.87
N PRO A 70 0.72 17.92 18.68
CA PRO A 70 0.61 16.81 19.61
C PRO A 70 -0.48 17.07 20.67
N VAL A 71 -1.18 16.01 21.08
CA VAL A 71 -2.23 16.09 22.10
C VAL A 71 -1.67 15.63 23.45
N ALA A 72 -1.10 14.43 23.49
CA ALA A 72 -0.47 13.86 24.68
C ALA A 72 0.49 12.72 24.31
N PRO A 73 1.63 12.56 24.99
CA PRO A 73 2.57 11.46 24.72
C PRO A 73 1.91 10.07 24.80
N ILE A 74 2.27 9.18 23.87
CA ILE A 74 1.84 7.78 23.90
C ILE A 74 2.74 6.99 24.86
N ALA A 75 2.14 6.33 25.85
CA ALA A 75 2.87 5.48 26.78
C ALA A 75 3.04 4.06 26.20
N ARG A 76 4.26 3.49 26.26
CA ARG A 76 4.55 2.15 25.73
C ARG A 76 3.64 1.04 26.28
N ALA A 77 3.19 1.16 27.54
CA ALA A 77 2.32 0.16 28.15
C ALA A 77 0.85 0.23 27.69
N ALA A 78 0.46 1.34 27.06
CA ALA A 78 -0.92 1.70 26.75
C ALA A 78 -1.05 2.26 25.31
N TRP A 79 -0.12 1.89 24.42
CA TRP A 79 -0.03 2.50 23.10
C TRP A 79 -1.22 2.16 22.20
N ILE A 80 -1.98 1.12 22.52
CA ILE A 80 -3.16 0.71 21.76
C ILE A 80 -4.42 1.52 22.11
N ASP A 81 -4.41 2.28 23.20
CA ASP A 81 -5.62 2.90 23.78
C ASP A 81 -6.26 3.96 22.87
N ALA A 82 -5.49 4.54 21.95
CA ALA A 82 -5.96 5.59 21.04
C ALA A 82 -5.88 5.16 19.56
N LEU A 83 -5.89 3.85 19.26
CA LEU A 83 -5.82 3.40 17.86
C LEU A 83 -7.02 3.93 17.06
N GLY A 84 -6.75 4.45 15.87
CA GLY A 84 -7.76 5.01 14.97
C GLY A 84 -8.13 6.46 15.28
N ASP A 85 -7.55 7.06 16.32
CA ASP A 85 -7.69 8.49 16.60
C ASP A 85 -6.69 9.29 15.77
N ARG A 86 -7.17 9.79 14.62
CA ARG A 86 -6.41 10.62 13.68
C ARG A 86 -5.87 11.90 14.29
N THR A 87 -6.50 12.42 15.36
CA THR A 87 -6.01 13.63 16.03
C THR A 87 -4.66 13.40 16.73
N ARG A 88 -4.29 12.13 16.96
CA ARG A 88 -3.07 11.69 17.63
C ARG A 88 -1.91 11.41 16.67
N GLU A 89 -1.99 11.83 15.41
CA GLU A 89 -0.96 11.57 14.39
C GLU A 89 0.45 11.93 14.91
N ALA A 90 0.64 13.17 15.38
CA ALA A 90 1.94 13.63 15.87
C ALA A 90 2.45 12.81 17.06
N ASP A 91 1.55 12.44 17.98
CA ASP A 91 1.90 11.66 19.17
C ASP A 91 2.36 10.25 18.79
N TYR A 92 1.64 9.59 17.89
CA TYR A 92 1.99 8.26 17.40
C TYR A 92 3.26 8.26 16.57
N ARG A 93 3.45 9.25 15.68
CA ARG A 93 4.69 9.38 14.92
C ARG A 93 5.88 9.55 15.84
N ALA A 94 5.80 10.45 16.83
CA ALA A 94 6.87 10.66 17.80
C ALA A 94 7.19 9.37 18.58
N PHE A 95 6.16 8.65 19.05
CA PHE A 95 6.31 7.38 19.75
C PHE A 95 7.00 6.32 18.90
N PHE A 96 6.51 6.06 17.68
CA PHE A 96 7.04 5.00 16.85
C PHE A 96 8.40 5.34 16.24
N ILE A 97 8.71 6.60 15.95
CA ILE A 97 10.09 7.02 15.59
C ILE A 97 11.05 6.69 16.73
N ALA A 98 10.70 7.02 17.97
CA ALA A 98 11.53 6.71 19.13
C ALA A 98 11.70 5.19 19.33
N GLU A 99 10.62 4.41 19.15
CA GLU A 99 10.68 2.96 19.25
C GLU A 99 11.49 2.32 18.13
N THR A 100 11.39 2.81 16.89
CA THR A 100 12.20 2.32 15.77
C THR A 100 13.68 2.60 16.00
N ARG A 101 14.06 3.82 16.41
CA ARG A 101 15.46 4.14 16.75
C ARG A 101 16.00 3.28 17.90
N ARG A 102 15.13 2.88 18.83
CA ARG A 102 15.51 2.05 19.99
C ARG A 102 15.69 0.57 19.63
N LEU A 103 14.82 0.02 18.77
CA LEU A 103 14.75 -1.41 18.46
C LEU A 103 15.42 -1.78 17.12
N GLY A 104 15.51 -0.82 16.20
CA GLY A 104 15.76 -1.05 14.79
C GLY A 104 14.52 -1.56 14.03
N ILE A 105 14.51 -1.38 12.72
CA ILE A 105 13.41 -1.71 11.80
C ILE A 105 12.86 -3.13 12.00
N ASN A 106 13.74 -4.12 12.04
CA ASN A 106 13.31 -5.52 12.14
C ASN A 106 12.54 -5.81 13.43
N ALA A 107 13.06 -5.32 14.55
CA ALA A 107 12.49 -5.63 15.85
C ALA A 107 11.24 -4.77 16.13
N VAL A 108 11.19 -3.51 15.69
CA VAL A 108 9.98 -2.69 15.87
C VAL A 108 8.79 -3.26 15.08
N ILE A 109 8.99 -3.68 13.82
CA ILE A 109 7.93 -4.28 13.00
C ILE A 109 7.46 -5.58 13.66
N ARG A 110 8.39 -6.46 14.06
CA ARG A 110 8.07 -7.71 14.76
C ARG A 110 7.31 -7.51 16.06
N THR A 111 7.59 -6.43 16.78
CA THR A 111 6.99 -6.14 18.08
C THR A 111 5.59 -5.57 17.94
N TYR A 112 5.39 -4.61 17.03
CA TYR A 112 4.18 -3.78 17.02
C TYR A 112 3.22 -4.09 15.88
N LEU A 113 3.71 -4.45 14.68
CA LEU A 113 2.84 -4.66 13.52
C LEU A 113 1.79 -5.77 13.74
N PRO A 114 2.08 -6.92 14.39
CA PRO A 114 1.08 -7.96 14.61
C PRO A 114 -0.21 -7.47 15.30
N ALA A 115 -0.10 -6.52 16.23
CA ALA A 115 -1.25 -5.94 16.93
C ALA A 115 -2.09 -5.00 16.05
N MET A 116 -1.54 -4.52 14.92
CA MET A 116 -2.19 -3.61 13.99
C MET A 116 -2.64 -4.27 12.67
N VAL A 117 -2.34 -5.55 12.45
CA VAL A 117 -2.65 -6.25 11.18
C VAL A 117 -4.14 -6.19 10.83
N ASN A 118 -5.04 -6.32 11.81
CA ASN A 118 -6.49 -6.20 11.57
C ASN A 118 -6.95 -4.76 11.24
N GLY A 119 -6.04 -3.79 11.29
CA GLY A 119 -6.25 -2.40 10.93
C GLY A 119 -5.75 -2.02 9.54
N LEU A 120 -5.34 -3.00 8.71
CA LEU A 120 -4.64 -2.77 7.44
C LEU A 120 -5.41 -1.88 6.46
N ALA A 121 -6.74 -1.87 6.52
CA ALA A 121 -7.59 -1.01 5.70
C ALA A 121 -7.47 0.49 6.00
N GLY A 122 -6.80 0.86 7.10
CA GLY A 122 -6.58 2.25 7.51
C GLY A 122 -6.01 3.07 6.36
N SER A 123 -6.67 4.19 6.05
CA SER A 123 -6.37 5.03 4.89
C SER A 123 -6.09 4.19 3.63
N ALA A 124 -6.95 3.23 3.30
CA ALA A 124 -6.86 2.43 2.08
C ALA A 124 -5.47 1.80 1.83
N THR A 125 -4.84 1.28 2.89
CA THR A 125 -3.52 0.60 2.88
C THR A 125 -2.29 1.50 2.70
N HIS A 126 -2.43 2.82 2.68
CA HIS A 126 -1.28 3.74 2.58
C HIS A 126 -0.28 3.65 3.76
N PRO A 127 -0.66 3.29 5.00
CA PRO A 127 0.33 2.98 6.05
C PRO A 127 1.25 1.81 5.67
N LEU A 128 0.73 0.79 4.98
CA LEU A 128 1.53 -0.32 4.45
C LEU A 128 2.48 0.15 3.35
N MET A 129 2.01 0.96 2.40
CA MET A 129 2.87 1.57 1.37
C MET A 129 4.04 2.32 2.00
N ARG A 130 3.75 3.18 2.99
CA ARG A 130 4.77 3.99 3.66
C ARG A 130 5.76 3.14 4.45
N LEU A 131 5.27 2.11 5.13
CA LEU A 131 6.13 1.17 5.86
C LEU A 131 7.06 0.41 4.92
N ALA A 132 6.53 -0.09 3.80
CA ALA A 132 7.29 -0.83 2.80
C ALA A 132 8.43 0.01 2.21
N TYR A 133 8.19 1.30 1.95
CA TYR A 133 9.24 2.16 1.40
C TYR A 133 10.24 2.64 2.46
N GLY A 134 9.83 2.82 3.71
CA GLY A 134 10.75 3.00 4.84
C GLY A 134 11.69 1.80 5.01
N VAL A 135 11.16 0.58 4.93
CA VAL A 135 11.93 -0.66 4.92
C VAL A 135 12.89 -0.73 3.72
N LEU A 136 12.40 -0.44 2.52
CA LEU A 136 13.19 -0.45 1.29
C LEU A 136 14.38 0.53 1.34
N LYS A 137 14.16 1.70 1.96
CA LYS A 137 15.18 2.74 2.16
C LYS A 137 16.09 2.46 3.37
N LYS A 138 15.69 1.54 4.26
CA LYS A 138 16.32 1.29 5.56
C LYS A 138 16.37 2.55 6.42
N ASP A 139 15.25 3.27 6.46
CA ASP A 139 15.11 4.53 7.18
C ASP A 139 14.27 4.36 8.43
N ASP A 140 14.91 4.48 9.60
CA ASP A 140 14.29 4.30 10.91
C ASP A 140 13.15 5.31 11.16
N ASP A 141 13.33 6.56 10.73
CA ASP A 141 12.35 7.62 10.95
C ASP A 141 11.14 7.45 10.04
N GLU A 142 11.35 6.98 8.81
CA GLU A 142 10.25 6.66 7.89
C GLU A 142 9.45 5.46 8.38
N VAL A 143 10.12 4.40 8.85
CA VAL A 143 9.45 3.23 9.43
C VAL A 143 8.66 3.61 10.68
N GLY A 144 9.24 4.43 11.57
CA GLY A 144 8.52 4.95 12.73
C GLY A 144 7.32 5.81 12.34
N THR A 145 7.48 6.68 11.35
CA THR A 145 6.38 7.50 10.83
C THR A 145 5.26 6.64 10.24
N ALA A 146 5.60 5.60 9.49
CA ALA A 146 4.63 4.68 8.90
C ALA A 146 3.84 3.89 9.94
N LEU A 147 4.50 3.40 11.00
CA LEU A 147 3.81 2.73 12.11
C LEU A 147 2.91 3.71 12.88
N GLY A 148 3.35 4.96 13.06
CA GLY A 148 2.52 6.00 13.66
C GLY A 148 1.30 6.35 12.83
N TYR A 149 1.46 6.43 11.50
CA TYR A 149 0.35 6.57 10.56
C TYR A 149 -0.63 5.40 10.67
N TRP A 150 -0.12 4.17 10.71
CA TRP A 150 -0.94 2.97 10.87
C TRP A 150 -1.77 3.02 12.15
N ALA A 151 -1.15 3.43 13.26
CA ALA A 151 -1.83 3.53 14.55
C ALA A 151 -2.92 4.62 14.55
N ALA A 152 -2.61 5.81 14.03
CA ALA A 152 -3.56 6.93 13.97
C ALA A 152 -4.74 6.67 13.01
N CYS A 153 -4.51 5.97 11.91
CA CYS A 153 -5.55 5.65 10.91
C CYS A 153 -6.12 4.23 11.03
N TYR A 154 -5.80 3.51 12.11
CA TYR A 154 -6.22 2.12 12.34
C TYR A 154 -7.73 1.96 12.09
N LEU A 155 -8.08 1.12 11.12
CA LEU A 155 -9.45 0.82 10.74
C LEU A 155 -9.73 -0.67 10.99
N PRO A 156 -10.39 -1.04 12.10
CA PRO A 156 -10.61 -2.44 12.43
C PRO A 156 -11.50 -3.13 11.39
N LEU A 157 -11.02 -4.24 10.86
CA LEU A 157 -11.81 -5.19 10.09
C LEU A 157 -12.24 -6.39 10.96
N PRO A 158 -13.25 -7.16 10.53
CA PRO A 158 -13.64 -8.37 11.24
C PRO A 158 -12.45 -9.33 11.41
N PRO A 159 -12.12 -9.74 12.64
CA PRO A 159 -11.00 -10.63 12.88
C PRO A 159 -11.30 -12.06 12.41
N ALA A 160 -10.24 -12.87 12.30
CA ALA A 160 -10.36 -14.30 12.03
C ALA A 160 -11.37 -14.97 12.97
N THR A 161 -12.23 -15.82 12.40
CA THR A 161 -13.27 -16.54 13.15
C THR A 161 -12.84 -17.94 13.56
N GLY A 162 -11.70 -18.42 13.04
CA GLY A 162 -11.22 -19.79 13.24
C GLY A 162 -11.97 -20.82 12.39
N ARG A 163 -12.76 -20.37 11.41
CA ARG A 163 -13.43 -21.25 10.46
C ARG A 163 -12.38 -21.94 9.58
N ALA A 164 -12.61 -23.21 9.26
CA ALA A 164 -11.76 -23.93 8.31
C ALA A 164 -11.83 -23.26 6.93
N SER A 165 -10.67 -23.09 6.30
CA SER A 165 -10.57 -22.63 4.91
C SER A 165 -11.31 -23.57 3.97
N ASP A 166 -11.95 -23.00 2.95
CA ASP A 166 -12.79 -23.73 1.98
C ASP A 166 -12.26 -23.69 0.55
N THR A 167 -11.21 -22.91 0.30
CA THR A 167 -10.52 -22.81 -0.99
C THR A 167 -9.05 -22.49 -0.78
N ASP A 168 -8.19 -22.86 -1.73
CA ASP A 168 -6.83 -22.33 -1.81
C ASP A 168 -6.65 -21.33 -2.97
N ASP A 169 -7.72 -21.07 -3.73
CA ASP A 169 -7.76 -20.13 -4.84
C ASP A 169 -8.16 -18.71 -4.38
N PRO A 170 -7.24 -17.73 -4.44
CA PRO A 170 -7.54 -16.33 -4.10
C PRO A 170 -8.62 -15.72 -5.00
N GLY A 171 -8.68 -16.10 -6.28
CA GLY A 171 -9.67 -15.61 -7.23
C GLY A 171 -11.08 -16.05 -6.86
N ARG A 172 -11.22 -17.28 -6.36
CA ARG A 172 -12.50 -17.78 -5.84
C ARG A 172 -13.04 -16.96 -4.66
N VAL A 173 -12.14 -16.52 -3.76
CA VAL A 173 -12.53 -15.66 -2.63
C VAL A 173 -13.11 -14.34 -3.14
N LEU A 174 -12.48 -13.71 -4.13
CA LEU A 174 -12.97 -12.45 -4.71
C LEU A 174 -14.31 -12.64 -5.45
N ALA A 175 -14.44 -13.68 -6.26
CA ALA A 175 -15.66 -13.95 -7.01
C ALA A 175 -16.88 -14.17 -6.10
N ASP A 176 -16.70 -14.89 -5.00
CA ASP A 176 -17.78 -15.21 -4.07
C ASP A 176 -18.24 -14.00 -3.22
N VAL A 177 -17.50 -12.88 -3.18
CA VAL A 177 -17.96 -11.64 -2.53
C VAL A 177 -19.30 -11.19 -3.10
N GLY A 178 -19.54 -11.41 -4.39
CA GLY A 178 -20.80 -11.09 -5.06
C GLY A 178 -22.03 -11.84 -4.53
N ASN A 179 -21.83 -12.89 -3.72
CA ASN A 179 -22.89 -13.68 -3.09
C ASN A 179 -23.26 -13.21 -1.68
N ILE A 180 -22.55 -12.21 -1.13
CA ILE A 180 -22.83 -11.69 0.21
C ILE A 180 -24.14 -10.89 0.18
N GLU A 181 -25.04 -11.18 1.10
CA GLU A 181 -26.29 -10.44 1.26
C GLU A 181 -26.01 -8.94 1.53
N GLY A 182 -26.70 -8.07 0.80
CA GLY A 182 -26.52 -6.61 0.89
C GLY A 182 -25.32 -6.05 0.11
N ILE A 183 -24.48 -6.88 -0.51
CA ILE A 183 -23.24 -6.42 -1.17
C ILE A 183 -23.49 -5.51 -2.39
N ARG A 184 -24.69 -5.53 -2.96
CA ARG A 184 -25.07 -4.67 -4.11
C ARG A 184 -25.80 -3.39 -3.71
N SER A 185 -26.03 -3.19 -2.42
CA SER A 185 -26.82 -2.08 -1.88
C SER A 185 -26.21 -1.51 -0.59
N TYR A 186 -24.90 -1.69 -0.40
CA TYR A 186 -24.17 -1.07 0.71
C TYR A 186 -23.97 0.43 0.39
N GLU A 187 -23.91 1.26 1.43
CA GLU A 187 -23.75 2.71 1.30
C GLU A 187 -22.54 3.16 2.11
N PRO A 188 -21.43 3.59 1.48
CA PRO A 188 -20.29 4.17 2.18
C PRO A 188 -20.57 5.64 2.56
N GLU A 189 -19.88 6.18 3.57
CA GLU A 189 -20.12 7.59 3.97
C GLU A 189 -19.69 8.59 2.88
N THR A 190 -18.64 8.24 2.12
CA THR A 190 -18.18 8.96 0.92
C THR A 190 -17.56 7.96 -0.05
N ASP A 191 -17.15 8.42 -1.25
CA ASP A 191 -16.54 7.55 -2.26
C ASP A 191 -15.08 7.12 -1.97
N LEU A 192 -14.52 7.46 -0.81
CA LEU A 192 -13.17 7.04 -0.42
C LEU A 192 -13.08 5.51 -0.35
N LEU A 193 -11.95 4.94 -0.79
CA LEU A 193 -11.76 3.50 -0.79
C LEU A 193 -11.92 2.89 0.61
N TRP A 194 -11.40 3.53 1.66
CA TRP A 194 -11.48 2.99 3.01
C TRP A 194 -12.88 3.11 3.63
N HIS A 195 -13.71 4.06 3.17
CA HIS A 195 -15.14 4.11 3.50
C HIS A 195 -15.90 2.96 2.84
N ASN A 196 -15.61 2.67 1.57
CA ASN A 196 -16.12 1.49 0.88
C ASN A 196 -15.72 0.19 1.60
N ILE A 197 -14.44 0.04 1.95
CA ILE A 197 -13.95 -1.12 2.70
C ILE A 197 -14.68 -1.26 4.04
N ARG A 198 -14.84 -0.17 4.80
CA ARG A 198 -15.58 -0.18 6.07
C ARG A 198 -17.04 -0.62 5.89
N ALA A 199 -17.74 -0.05 4.91
CA ALA A 199 -19.15 -0.35 4.66
C ALA A 199 -19.36 -1.81 4.24
N VAL A 200 -18.51 -2.33 3.36
CA VAL A 200 -18.55 -3.75 2.96
C VAL A 200 -18.18 -4.66 4.12
N ALA A 201 -17.16 -4.30 4.91
CA ALA A 201 -16.74 -5.09 6.06
C ALA A 201 -17.77 -5.15 7.20
N ALA A 202 -18.72 -4.21 7.24
CA ALA A 202 -19.83 -4.21 8.18
C ALA A 202 -20.94 -5.22 7.81
N LEU A 203 -20.95 -5.75 6.59
CA LEU A 203 -21.94 -6.76 6.18
C LEU A 203 -21.71 -8.08 6.95
N PRO A 204 -22.73 -8.69 7.57
CA PRO A 204 -22.57 -9.91 8.36
C PRO A 204 -21.91 -11.05 7.58
N GLY A 205 -22.28 -11.21 6.30
CA GLY A 205 -21.72 -12.24 5.41
C GLY A 205 -20.26 -12.01 5.00
N PHE A 206 -19.69 -10.83 5.27
CA PHE A 206 -18.29 -10.53 4.98
C PHE A 206 -17.32 -11.03 6.06
N ARG A 207 -17.79 -11.19 7.31
CA ARG A 207 -16.96 -11.62 8.43
C ARG A 207 -16.17 -12.92 8.18
N PRO A 208 -16.72 -13.97 7.55
CA PRO A 208 -15.98 -15.21 7.28
C PRO A 208 -14.91 -15.11 6.19
N VAL A 209 -14.86 -14.02 5.40
CA VAL A 209 -13.98 -13.89 4.22
C VAL A 209 -12.49 -14.08 4.56
N ILE A 210 -12.05 -13.59 5.72
CA ILE A 210 -10.65 -13.68 6.17
C ILE A 210 -10.13 -15.11 6.35
N ASP A 211 -11.02 -16.07 6.66
CA ASP A 211 -10.65 -17.46 6.94
C ASP A 211 -10.70 -18.35 5.69
N ARG A 212 -11.34 -17.89 4.61
CA ARG A 212 -11.69 -18.75 3.46
C ARG A 212 -10.49 -19.31 2.71
N LEU A 213 -9.46 -18.49 2.54
CA LEU A 213 -8.25 -18.88 1.81
C LEU A 213 -7.36 -19.76 2.69
N ALA A 214 -7.04 -20.96 2.24
CA ALA A 214 -6.01 -21.79 2.87
C ALA A 214 -4.64 -21.17 2.59
N PHE A 215 -3.90 -20.83 3.65
CA PHE A 215 -2.58 -20.24 3.50
C PHE A 215 -1.51 -21.34 3.42
N LYS A 216 -0.72 -21.30 2.34
CA LYS A 216 0.35 -22.23 1.99
C LYS A 216 1.56 -21.43 1.51
N ALA A 217 2.70 -22.10 1.36
CA ALA A 217 3.94 -21.46 0.92
C ALA A 217 3.82 -20.74 -0.44
N ASP A 218 2.97 -21.24 -1.35
CA ASP A 218 2.72 -20.66 -2.67
C ASP A 218 1.61 -19.59 -2.69
N THR A 219 0.89 -19.38 -1.58
CA THR A 219 -0.23 -18.43 -1.51
C THR A 219 0.17 -17.00 -1.93
N PRO A 220 1.31 -16.42 -1.50
CA PRO A 220 1.72 -15.10 -1.98
C PRO A 220 1.84 -14.99 -3.50
N ARG A 221 2.38 -16.04 -4.16
CA ARG A 221 2.50 -16.08 -5.63
C ARG A 221 1.13 -16.15 -6.30
N ARG A 222 0.21 -16.94 -5.75
CA ARG A 222 -1.16 -17.06 -6.28
C ARG A 222 -1.93 -15.76 -6.12
N MET A 223 -1.80 -15.09 -4.97
CA MET A 223 -2.38 -13.76 -4.77
C MET A 223 -1.80 -12.77 -5.78
N ALA A 224 -0.48 -12.79 -6.03
CA ALA A 224 0.17 -11.92 -7.01
C ALA A 224 -0.37 -12.12 -8.43
N ALA A 225 -0.51 -13.37 -8.86
CA ALA A 225 -1.10 -13.71 -10.14
C ALA A 225 -2.58 -13.28 -10.24
N THR A 226 -3.38 -13.48 -9.18
CA THR A 226 -4.78 -13.05 -9.14
C THR A 226 -4.91 -11.53 -9.18
N SER A 227 -4.11 -10.79 -8.40
CA SER A 227 -4.07 -9.32 -8.43
C SER A 227 -3.68 -8.80 -9.81
N LEU A 228 -2.67 -9.39 -10.44
CA LEU A 228 -2.22 -9.00 -11.78
C LEU A 228 -3.30 -9.28 -12.83
N ALA A 229 -3.98 -10.42 -12.77
CA ALA A 229 -5.10 -10.74 -13.66
C ALA A 229 -6.29 -9.78 -13.45
N LEU A 230 -6.63 -9.46 -12.19
CA LEU A 230 -7.67 -8.51 -11.84
C LEU A 230 -7.38 -7.12 -12.41
N PHE A 231 -6.15 -6.64 -12.25
CA PHE A 231 -5.75 -5.32 -12.76
C PHE A 231 -5.63 -5.31 -14.29
N ALA A 232 -5.05 -6.35 -14.91
CA ALA A 232 -4.95 -6.43 -16.37
C ALA A 232 -6.33 -6.44 -17.06
N GLY A 233 -7.30 -7.13 -16.45
CA GLY A 233 -8.67 -7.21 -16.96
C GLY A 233 -9.49 -5.93 -16.83
N THR A 234 -9.17 -5.07 -15.87
CA THR A 234 -10.01 -3.89 -15.54
C THR A 234 -9.32 -2.55 -15.76
N MET A 235 -8.01 -2.47 -15.55
CA MET A 235 -7.25 -1.23 -15.35
C MET A 235 -7.87 -0.30 -14.29
N ASP A 236 -8.68 -0.86 -13.39
CA ASP A 236 -9.41 -0.10 -12.39
C ASP A 236 -8.48 0.44 -11.30
N PHE A 237 -8.77 1.66 -10.84
CA PHE A 237 -8.04 2.32 -9.78
C PHE A 237 -7.98 1.50 -8.48
N SER A 238 -9.09 0.89 -8.07
CA SER A 238 -9.15 0.10 -6.84
C SER A 238 -8.42 -1.24 -7.03
N ALA A 239 -8.44 -1.81 -8.24
CA ALA A 239 -7.70 -3.03 -8.57
C ALA A 239 -6.17 -2.82 -8.48
N LEU A 240 -5.68 -1.60 -8.76
CA LEU A 240 -4.26 -1.24 -8.61
C LEU A 240 -3.71 -1.56 -7.21
N HIS A 241 -4.51 -1.31 -6.16
CA HIS A 241 -4.13 -1.60 -4.77
C HIS A 241 -3.84 -3.08 -4.51
N SER A 242 -4.43 -3.99 -5.30
CA SER A 242 -4.14 -5.43 -5.19
C SER A 242 -2.74 -5.76 -5.71
N VAL A 243 -2.24 -5.04 -6.72
CA VAL A 243 -0.91 -5.23 -7.32
C VAL A 243 0.16 -4.54 -6.49
N THR A 244 -0.01 -3.24 -6.22
CA THR A 244 0.96 -2.47 -5.44
C THR A 244 1.02 -2.94 -3.98
N GLY A 245 -0.12 -3.31 -3.40
CA GLY A 245 -0.19 -3.84 -2.04
C GLY A 245 0.55 -5.15 -1.84
N LEU A 246 0.58 -6.04 -2.84
CA LEU A 246 1.37 -7.28 -2.76
C LEU A 246 2.87 -7.04 -2.86
N HIS A 247 3.29 -6.05 -3.65
CA HIS A 247 4.67 -5.57 -3.61
C HIS A 247 5.05 -5.08 -2.21
N TRP A 248 4.20 -4.26 -1.58
CA TRP A 248 4.45 -3.74 -0.23
C TRP A 248 4.48 -4.85 0.82
N LEU A 249 3.56 -5.83 0.74
CA LEU A 249 3.56 -7.02 1.59
C LEU A 249 4.85 -7.81 1.47
N ARG A 250 5.38 -8.01 0.25
CA ARG A 250 6.63 -8.74 0.03
C ARG A 250 7.83 -8.03 0.66
N LEU A 251 7.83 -6.70 0.70
CA LEU A 251 8.88 -5.92 1.36
C LEU A 251 8.82 -6.02 2.89
N VAL A 252 7.61 -6.05 3.48
CA VAL A 252 7.43 -6.02 4.94
C VAL A 252 7.40 -7.42 5.57
N SER A 253 6.85 -8.42 4.89
CA SER A 253 6.68 -9.77 5.44
C SER A 253 7.95 -10.46 5.97
N PRO A 254 9.17 -10.25 5.42
CA PRO A 254 10.39 -10.86 5.97
C PRO A 254 10.74 -10.40 7.39
N HIS A 255 10.15 -9.29 7.85
CA HIS A 255 10.37 -8.75 9.19
C HIS A 255 9.49 -9.43 10.26
N LEU A 256 8.43 -10.13 9.84
CA LEU A 256 7.51 -10.86 10.71
C LEU A 256 8.01 -12.28 11.03
N GLN A 257 7.51 -12.86 12.11
CA GLN A 257 7.72 -14.29 12.42
C GLN A 257 6.77 -15.17 11.60
N ASP A 258 5.53 -14.72 11.49
CA ASP A 258 4.47 -15.33 10.73
C ASP A 258 3.80 -14.23 9.91
N ALA A 259 3.79 -14.42 8.58
CA ALA A 259 3.19 -13.48 7.65
C ALA A 259 1.74 -13.85 7.29
N GLU A 260 1.25 -15.02 7.68
CA GLU A 260 -0.09 -15.50 7.31
C GLU A 260 -1.20 -14.52 7.72
N PRO A 261 -1.28 -14.03 8.98
CA PRO A 261 -2.31 -13.06 9.37
C PRO A 261 -2.27 -11.80 8.51
N PHE A 262 -1.06 -11.40 8.09
CA PHE A 262 -0.84 -10.18 7.33
C PHE A 262 -1.37 -10.30 5.89
N TYR A 263 -1.10 -11.41 5.22
CA TYR A 263 -1.66 -11.71 3.90
C TYR A 263 -3.18 -11.93 3.95
N ARG A 264 -3.71 -12.59 5.00
CA ARG A 264 -5.16 -12.77 5.19
C ARG A 264 -5.89 -11.44 5.34
N ALA A 265 -5.40 -10.56 6.21
CA ALA A 265 -5.95 -9.23 6.40
C ALA A 265 -5.91 -8.41 5.11
N PHE A 266 -4.80 -8.48 4.35
CA PHE A 266 -4.71 -7.82 3.07
C PHE A 266 -5.71 -8.37 2.04
N TRP A 267 -5.86 -9.69 1.93
CA TRP A 267 -6.83 -10.26 1.00
C TRP A 267 -8.27 -9.92 1.37
N GLN A 268 -8.56 -9.80 2.67
CA GLN A 268 -9.83 -9.28 3.15
C GLN A 268 -10.06 -7.84 2.68
N VAL A 269 -9.03 -6.98 2.68
CA VAL A 269 -9.14 -5.62 2.13
C VAL A 269 -9.43 -5.64 0.63
N ILE A 270 -8.71 -6.45 -0.15
CA ILE A 270 -8.92 -6.55 -1.60
C ILE A 270 -10.32 -7.11 -1.90
N ALA A 271 -10.79 -8.11 -1.16
CA ALA A 271 -12.15 -8.62 -1.27
C ALA A 271 -13.21 -7.55 -1.00
N ALA A 272 -12.98 -6.65 -0.03
CA ALA A 272 -13.89 -5.54 0.27
C ALA A 272 -13.98 -4.50 -0.85
N LEU A 273 -13.02 -4.45 -1.76
CA LEU A 273 -13.00 -3.54 -2.91
C LEU A 273 -13.68 -4.11 -4.16
N VAL A 274 -13.97 -5.42 -4.21
CA VAL A 274 -14.64 -6.06 -5.37
C VAL A 274 -15.93 -5.35 -5.81
N PRO A 275 -16.82 -4.89 -4.90
CA PRO A 275 -18.02 -4.16 -5.30
C PRO A 275 -17.71 -2.81 -5.96
N LYS A 276 -16.70 -2.09 -5.46
CA LYS A 276 -16.26 -0.80 -6.01
C LYS A 276 -15.64 -0.95 -7.40
N ILE A 277 -14.96 -2.07 -7.68
CA ILE A 277 -14.43 -2.43 -9.02
C ILE A 277 -15.57 -2.86 -9.96
N GLY A 278 -16.77 -3.13 -9.45
CA GLY A 278 -17.94 -3.52 -10.25
C GLY A 278 -18.08 -5.03 -10.46
N PHE A 279 -17.62 -5.86 -9.52
CA PHE A 279 -17.70 -7.32 -9.60
C PHE A 279 -17.10 -7.91 -10.89
N PRO A 280 -15.84 -7.57 -11.25
CA PRO A 280 -15.25 -8.05 -12.49
C PRO A 280 -15.10 -9.57 -12.48
N ALA A 281 -15.35 -10.19 -13.63
CA ALA A 281 -14.84 -11.53 -13.89
C ALA A 281 -13.34 -11.45 -14.15
N LEU A 282 -12.57 -12.38 -13.60
CA LEU A 282 -11.15 -12.50 -13.96
C LEU A 282 -11.03 -12.95 -15.43
N PRO A 283 -10.06 -12.42 -16.19
CA PRO A 283 -9.80 -12.90 -17.55
C PRO A 283 -9.50 -14.41 -17.57
N THR A 284 -9.84 -15.09 -18.67
CA THR A 284 -9.51 -16.51 -18.84
C THR A 284 -8.00 -16.72 -18.99
N ALA A 285 -7.54 -17.97 -18.85
CA ALA A 285 -6.13 -18.29 -19.03
C ALA A 285 -5.63 -17.88 -20.43
N GLU A 286 -6.42 -18.16 -21.47
CA GLU A 286 -6.11 -17.80 -22.86
C GLU A 286 -6.03 -16.28 -23.03
N ALA A 287 -6.97 -15.53 -22.46
CA ALA A 287 -6.94 -14.07 -22.51
C ALA A 287 -5.71 -13.48 -21.80
N LEU A 288 -5.26 -14.09 -20.70
CA LEU A 288 -4.04 -13.66 -20.00
C LEU A 288 -2.77 -14.01 -20.79
N GLU A 289 -2.76 -15.14 -21.49
CA GLU A 289 -1.66 -15.50 -22.41
C GLU A 289 -1.58 -14.49 -23.56
N ASP A 290 -2.71 -14.17 -24.20
CA ASP A 290 -2.77 -13.14 -25.24
C ASP A 290 -2.28 -11.77 -24.74
N MET A 291 -2.60 -11.40 -23.49
CA MET A 291 -2.10 -10.17 -22.87
C MET A 291 -0.60 -10.21 -22.62
N ARG A 292 -0.04 -11.35 -22.20
CA ARG A 292 1.41 -11.53 -21.96
C ARG A 292 2.23 -11.43 -23.25
N ASP A 293 1.67 -11.92 -24.35
CA ASP A 293 2.31 -11.92 -25.66
C ASP A 293 2.27 -10.55 -26.34
N ARG A 294 1.53 -9.58 -25.80
CA ARG A 294 1.54 -8.20 -26.29
C ARG A 294 2.94 -7.62 -26.21
N GLN A 295 3.38 -7.05 -27.33
CA GLN A 295 4.63 -6.32 -27.37
C GLN A 295 4.54 -5.08 -26.46
N ALA A 296 5.31 -5.07 -25.39
CA ALA A 296 5.47 -3.94 -24.49
C ALA A 296 6.84 -3.26 -24.72
N PRO A 297 6.92 -1.93 -24.57
CA PRO A 297 8.18 -1.19 -24.51
C PRO A 297 9.16 -1.77 -23.50
N VAL A 298 10.45 -1.50 -23.71
CA VAL A 298 11.47 -1.83 -22.70
C VAL A 298 11.27 -1.01 -21.43
N TRP A 299 11.69 -1.54 -20.28
CA TRP A 299 11.52 -0.86 -19.00
C TRP A 299 12.09 0.55 -18.95
N GLN A 300 13.16 0.83 -19.70
CA GLN A 300 13.71 2.17 -19.75
C GLN A 300 12.68 3.19 -20.26
N GLU A 301 11.88 2.87 -21.28
CA GLU A 301 10.85 3.76 -21.82
C GLU A 301 9.69 3.95 -20.84
N ILE A 302 9.22 2.85 -20.23
CA ILE A 302 8.13 2.87 -19.24
C ILE A 302 8.53 3.71 -18.01
N LYS A 303 9.77 3.55 -17.55
CA LYS A 303 10.33 4.36 -16.47
C LYS A 303 10.37 5.84 -16.81
N GLN A 304 10.80 6.21 -18.02
CA GLN A 304 10.81 7.62 -18.44
C GLN A 304 9.40 8.22 -18.49
N ALA A 305 8.42 7.47 -18.99
CA ALA A 305 7.02 7.90 -18.98
C ALA A 305 6.49 8.09 -17.54
N ALA A 306 6.80 7.17 -16.63
CA ALA A 306 6.42 7.31 -15.22
C ALA A 306 7.09 8.50 -14.54
N ILE A 307 8.39 8.72 -14.77
CA ILE A 307 9.14 9.87 -14.22
C ILE A 307 8.55 11.19 -14.72
N ALA A 308 8.07 11.24 -15.96
CA ALA A 308 7.45 12.42 -16.55
C ALA A 308 6.00 12.67 -16.07
N SER A 309 5.32 11.66 -15.51
CA SER A 309 3.96 11.79 -15.00
C SER A 309 3.92 12.54 -13.67
N ASP A 310 2.91 13.39 -13.49
CA ASP A 310 2.61 14.02 -12.21
C ASP A 310 1.57 13.22 -11.38
N ASP A 311 1.00 12.15 -11.94
CA ASP A 311 0.09 11.25 -11.23
C ASP A 311 0.87 10.25 -10.35
N GLU A 312 0.71 10.36 -9.04
CA GLU A 312 1.34 9.47 -8.05
C GLU A 312 1.08 7.98 -8.29
N HIS A 313 -0.05 7.63 -8.90
CA HIS A 313 -0.47 6.25 -9.11
C HIS A 313 0.26 5.62 -10.31
N ASP A 314 0.61 6.42 -11.32
CA ASP A 314 1.45 5.97 -12.44
C ASP A 314 2.82 5.54 -11.93
N ILE A 315 3.44 6.40 -11.13
CA ILE A 315 4.74 6.16 -10.53
C ILE A 315 4.69 4.93 -9.63
N SER A 316 3.68 4.85 -8.77
CA SER A 316 3.50 3.76 -7.80
C SER A 316 3.29 2.40 -8.47
N LEU A 317 2.45 2.35 -9.52
CA LEU A 317 2.24 1.13 -10.28
C LEU A 317 3.49 0.74 -11.04
N VAL A 318 4.12 1.65 -11.78
CA VAL A 318 5.29 1.31 -12.61
C VAL A 318 6.43 0.80 -11.75
N PHE A 319 6.70 1.45 -10.61
CA PHE A 319 7.74 0.97 -9.70
C PHE A 319 7.40 -0.41 -9.12
N SER A 320 6.14 -0.62 -8.71
CA SER A 320 5.73 -1.92 -8.16
C SER A 320 5.75 -3.03 -9.21
N ALA A 321 5.27 -2.77 -10.43
CA ALA A 321 5.28 -3.73 -11.52
C ALA A 321 6.70 -4.11 -11.94
N LEU A 322 7.63 -3.14 -11.99
CA LEU A 322 9.05 -3.41 -12.24
C LEU A 322 9.63 -4.37 -11.18
N GLN A 323 9.38 -4.10 -9.90
CA GLN A 323 9.88 -4.91 -8.79
C GLN A 323 9.24 -6.31 -8.75
N GLU A 324 7.94 -6.41 -9.07
CA GLU A 324 7.24 -7.69 -9.07
C GLU A 324 7.57 -8.55 -10.30
N GLU A 325 7.79 -7.97 -11.49
CA GLU A 325 8.29 -8.74 -12.65
C GLU A 325 9.67 -9.33 -12.34
N GLU A 326 10.55 -8.58 -11.68
CA GLU A 326 11.87 -9.06 -11.31
C GLU A 326 11.79 -10.32 -10.43
N VAL A 327 10.77 -10.44 -9.58
CA VAL A 327 10.57 -11.59 -8.68
C VAL A 327 9.83 -12.72 -9.39
N TRP A 328 8.69 -12.43 -10.00
CA TRP A 328 7.75 -13.44 -10.51
C TRP A 328 8.01 -13.87 -11.94
N LYS A 329 8.79 -13.07 -12.69
CA LYS A 329 9.13 -13.29 -14.10
C LYS A 329 7.90 -13.37 -15.01
N ASP A 330 6.82 -12.65 -14.66
CA ASP A 330 5.62 -12.55 -15.49
C ASP A 330 5.64 -11.25 -16.31
N PRO A 331 5.77 -11.32 -17.65
CA PRO A 331 5.86 -10.12 -18.50
C PRO A 331 4.56 -9.29 -18.50
N LEU A 332 3.44 -9.82 -18.00
CA LEU A 332 2.19 -9.08 -17.89
C LEU A 332 2.33 -7.83 -16.99
N TYR A 333 3.24 -7.84 -16.00
CA TYR A 333 3.57 -6.65 -15.21
C TYR A 333 4.05 -5.50 -16.09
N ARG A 334 4.96 -5.78 -17.04
CA ARG A 334 5.46 -4.78 -17.98
C ARG A 334 4.37 -4.26 -18.91
N VAL A 335 3.49 -5.16 -19.37
CA VAL A 335 2.34 -4.82 -20.24
C VAL A 335 1.39 -3.87 -19.51
N VAL A 336 0.94 -4.20 -18.29
CA VAL A 336 -0.01 -3.35 -17.56
C VAL A 336 0.63 -2.02 -17.13
N ALA A 337 1.93 -2.01 -16.82
CA ALA A 337 2.68 -0.80 -16.54
C ALA A 337 2.74 0.12 -17.77
N ALA A 338 3.12 -0.41 -18.94
CA ALA A 338 3.15 0.34 -20.19
C ALA A 338 1.76 0.89 -20.58
N ARG A 339 0.71 0.09 -20.37
CA ARG A 339 -0.68 0.49 -20.62
C ARG A 339 -1.11 1.63 -19.69
N ARG A 340 -0.78 1.54 -18.40
CA ARG A 340 -1.11 2.58 -17.41
C ARG A 340 -0.53 3.94 -17.80
N VAL A 341 0.72 3.97 -18.25
CA VAL A 341 1.40 5.21 -18.67
C VAL A 341 1.17 5.56 -20.14
N GLY A 342 0.16 4.96 -20.78
CA GLY A 342 -0.31 5.34 -22.12
C GLY A 342 0.64 5.01 -23.28
N LEU A 343 1.63 4.13 -23.07
CA LEU A 343 2.55 3.72 -24.14
C LEU A 343 1.96 2.64 -25.05
N ILE A 344 0.95 1.91 -24.57
CA ILE A 344 0.17 0.92 -25.34
C ILE A 344 -1.31 0.98 -24.94
N ALA A 345 -2.19 0.40 -25.76
CA ALA A 345 -3.65 0.40 -25.58
C ALA A 345 -4.18 -0.66 -24.58
#